data_AF-A0A2M7WQC4-F1
#
_entry.id   AF-A0A2M7WQC4-F1
#
_cell.length_a   1.000
_cell.length_b   1.000
_cell.length_c   1.000
_cell.angle_alpha   90.00
_cell.angle_beta   90.00
_cell.angle_gamma   90.00
#
_symmetry.space_group_name_H-M   'P 1'
#
loop_
_entity.id
_entity.type
_entity.pdbx_description
1 polymer ?
#
loop_
_entity_poly.entity_id
_entity_poly.type
_entity_poly.pdbx_seq_one_letter_code
_entity_poly.pdbx_strand_id
1 'polypeptide(L)'
;MSLDMSGALEHFRVVVYHELHLGPLDLSISNTTVFIWGAVALVVLTLHLMVVKPKLVPGPGQLLAEMLYGFVARQTELNIHGEGEKYIPLMFTIFTFILGCNLIGLIPGAFTPTSQLAVTGTLAVGIFLYATGLRFYRHGWGFFHAFAPRGVPRIMLPLMVPIELLSFLARPVTLALRLFANMTAGHMAIFVLGALGMAAP
;
A
#
# COMPACT_ATOMS: atom_id res chain seq x y z
N MET A 1 -22.24 -30.98 3.22
CA MET A 1 -21.58 -29.72 3.67
C MET A 1 -20.83 -29.17 2.47
N SER A 2 -21.54 -28.53 1.55
CA SER A 2 -20.92 -27.84 0.42
C SER A 2 -20.01 -26.76 0.99
N LEU A 3 -18.74 -26.74 0.60
CA LEU A 3 -17.84 -25.62 0.81
C LEU A 3 -18.48 -24.41 0.15
N ASP A 4 -19.25 -23.65 0.92
CA ASP A 4 -19.95 -22.50 0.42
C ASP A 4 -18.93 -21.37 0.23
N MET A 5 -18.27 -21.40 -0.93
CA MET A 5 -17.38 -20.33 -1.39
C MET A 5 -18.12 -18.98 -1.52
N SER A 6 -19.46 -18.97 -1.49
CA SER A 6 -20.23 -17.73 -1.58
C SER A 6 -20.11 -16.89 -0.31
N GLY A 7 -20.07 -17.50 0.89
CA GLY A 7 -19.86 -16.77 2.16
C GLY A 7 -18.45 -16.16 2.30
N ALA A 8 -17.41 -16.81 1.73
CA ALA A 8 -16.05 -16.27 1.72
C ALA A 8 -15.92 -15.03 0.81
N LEU A 9 -16.66 -14.99 -0.29
CA LEU A 9 -16.71 -13.84 -1.21
C LEU A 9 -17.64 -12.73 -0.71
N GLU A 10 -18.67 -13.06 0.07
CA GLU A 10 -19.58 -12.09 0.68
C GLU A 10 -18.87 -11.17 1.70
N HIS A 11 -17.86 -11.69 2.42
CA HIS A 11 -16.99 -10.89 3.30
C HIS A 11 -16.24 -9.78 2.56
N PHE A 12 -15.97 -9.95 1.26
CA PHE A 12 -15.33 -8.95 0.41
C PHE A 12 -16.32 -8.02 -0.31
N ARG A 13 -17.64 -8.21 -0.10
CA ARG A 13 -18.66 -7.41 -0.77
C ARG A 13 -18.66 -5.98 -0.22
N VAL A 14 -18.64 -5.02 -1.14
CA VAL A 14 -18.81 -3.61 -0.80
C VAL A 14 -20.27 -3.37 -0.45
N VAL A 15 -20.56 -3.21 0.83
CA VAL A 15 -21.85 -2.72 1.29
C VAL A 15 -21.79 -1.20 1.34
N VAL A 16 -22.64 -0.56 0.57
CA VAL A 16 -22.85 0.89 0.59
C VAL A 16 -23.84 1.19 1.71
N TYR A 17 -23.45 2.04 2.66
CA TYR A 17 -24.31 2.45 3.76
C TYR A 17 -25.06 3.76 3.44
N HIS A 18 -24.41 4.72 2.79
CA HIS A 18 -25.02 6.01 2.43
C HIS A 18 -24.58 6.43 1.03
N GLU A 19 -25.53 6.61 0.12
CA GLU A 19 -25.29 7.11 -1.23
C GLU A 19 -25.30 8.65 -1.21
N LEU A 20 -24.13 9.27 -1.18
CA LEU A 20 -23.98 10.72 -1.33
C LEU A 20 -23.59 11.02 -2.78
N HIS A 21 -24.56 11.43 -3.60
CA HIS A 21 -24.29 11.87 -4.97
C HIS A 21 -24.10 13.39 -4.99
N LEU A 22 -22.88 13.86 -5.27
CA LEU A 22 -22.57 15.28 -5.49
C LEU A 22 -22.31 15.48 -7.00
N GLY A 23 -23.40 15.59 -7.77
CA GLY A 23 -23.33 15.73 -9.23
C GLY A 23 -22.77 14.47 -9.91
N PRO A 24 -21.69 14.54 -10.71
CA PRO A 24 -21.07 13.36 -11.35
C PRO A 24 -20.14 12.55 -10.41
N LEU A 25 -20.00 12.97 -9.15
CA LEU A 25 -19.15 12.31 -8.16
C LEU A 25 -19.99 11.49 -7.18
N ASP A 26 -19.79 10.18 -7.22
CA ASP A 26 -20.29 9.24 -6.22
C ASP A 26 -19.42 9.29 -4.95
N LEU A 27 -19.88 10.01 -3.94
CA LEU A 27 -19.29 10.06 -2.60
C LEU A 27 -20.00 9.09 -1.65
N SER A 28 -20.29 7.90 -2.16
CA SER A 28 -20.96 6.86 -1.41
C SER A 28 -20.09 6.34 -0.26
N ILE A 29 -20.61 6.38 0.96
CA ILE A 29 -19.95 5.85 2.15
C ILE A 29 -20.18 4.34 2.15
N SER A 30 -19.15 3.62 1.70
CA SER A 30 -19.11 2.17 1.75
C SER A 30 -18.38 1.65 2.98
N ASN A 31 -18.54 0.36 3.26
CA ASN A 31 -17.78 -0.35 4.29
C ASN A 31 -16.26 -0.08 4.17
N THR A 32 -15.74 -0.08 2.95
CA THR A 32 -14.35 0.23 2.65
C THR A 32 -13.95 1.62 3.15
N THR A 33 -14.77 2.63 2.91
CA THR A 33 -14.51 4.01 3.34
C THR A 33 -14.43 4.10 4.87
N VAL A 34 -15.36 3.44 5.57
CA VAL A 34 -15.41 3.42 7.03
C VAL A 34 -14.16 2.74 7.61
N PHE A 35 -13.75 1.59 7.07
CA PHE A 35 -12.56 0.89 7.53
C PHE A 35 -11.26 1.64 7.21
N ILE A 36 -11.19 2.39 6.10
CA ILE A 36 -10.07 3.29 5.81
C ILE A 36 -9.99 4.40 6.86
N TRP A 37 -11.11 5.05 7.19
CA TRP A 37 -11.14 6.09 8.23
C TRP A 37 -10.78 5.52 9.59
N GLY A 38 -11.27 4.32 9.93
CA GLY A 38 -10.89 3.59 11.14
C GLY A 38 -9.38 3.31 11.19
N ALA A 39 -8.79 2.86 10.08
CA ALA A 39 -7.35 2.63 9.98
C ALA A 39 -6.53 3.90 10.19
N VAL A 40 -6.92 5.00 9.53
CA VAL A 40 -6.26 6.30 9.69
C VAL A 40 -6.39 6.79 11.13
N ALA A 41 -7.59 6.74 11.71
CA ALA A 41 -7.83 7.15 13.09
C ALA A 41 -6.99 6.32 14.07
N LEU A 42 -6.94 5.00 13.90
CA LEU A 42 -6.14 4.09 14.72
C LEU A 42 -4.65 4.43 14.65
N VAL A 43 -4.12 4.61 13.43
CA VAL A 43 -2.70 4.93 13.20
C VAL A 43 -2.36 6.28 13.83
N VAL A 44 -3.15 7.31 13.54
CA VAL A 44 -2.92 8.67 14.06
C VAL A 44 -3.02 8.68 15.58
N LEU A 45 -4.05 8.04 16.15
CA LEU A 45 -4.22 7.96 17.60
C LEU A 45 -3.05 7.22 18.25
N THR A 46 -2.66 6.06 17.72
CA THR A 46 -1.57 5.26 18.28
C THR A 46 -0.25 6.02 18.26
N LEU A 47 0.11 6.62 17.12
CA LEU A 47 1.32 7.43 17.01
C LEU A 47 1.25 8.67 17.91
N HIS A 48 0.10 9.34 17.97
CA HIS A 48 -0.08 10.50 18.83
C HIS A 48 0.15 10.11 20.29
N LEU A 49 -0.54 9.09 20.79
CA LEU A 49 -0.41 8.58 22.17
C LEU A 49 1.03 8.17 22.51
N MET A 50 1.78 7.62 21.56
CA MET A 50 3.18 7.24 21.75
C MET A 50 4.13 8.45 21.85
N VAL A 51 3.74 9.62 21.31
CA VAL A 51 4.61 10.80 21.15
C VAL A 51 4.14 12.02 21.96
N VAL A 52 2.95 12.03 22.57
CA VAL A 52 2.37 13.22 23.26
C VAL A 52 3.30 13.80 24.36
N LYS A 53 4.05 12.97 25.08
CA LYS A 53 4.93 13.42 26.18
C LYS A 53 6.34 12.86 25.99
N PRO A 54 7.15 13.44 25.08
CA PRO A 54 8.48 12.93 24.82
C PRO A 54 9.34 13.10 26.08
N LYS A 55 9.82 11.99 26.62
CA LYS A 55 10.74 11.96 27.77
C LYS A 55 12.16 11.72 27.28
N LEU A 56 13.14 12.27 28.01
CA LEU A 56 14.57 12.06 27.74
C LEU A 56 14.99 10.58 27.89
N VAL A 57 14.36 9.86 28.83
CA VAL A 57 14.40 8.40 28.90
C VAL A 57 13.08 7.88 28.31
N PRO A 58 13.12 7.24 27.13
CA PRO A 58 11.90 6.86 26.43
C PRO A 58 11.13 5.79 27.20
N GLY A 59 9.82 5.95 27.29
CA GLY A 59 8.93 4.86 27.70
C GLY A 59 8.84 3.78 26.60
N PRO A 60 8.29 2.59 26.90
CA PRO A 60 8.23 1.48 25.93
C PRO A 60 7.45 1.83 24.65
N GLY A 61 6.37 2.62 24.75
CA GLY A 61 5.62 3.08 23.58
C GLY A 61 6.38 4.10 22.73
N GLN A 62 7.11 5.01 23.37
CA GLN A 62 7.98 5.97 22.68
C GLN A 62 9.14 5.25 21.97
N LEU A 63 9.75 4.25 22.61
CA LEU A 63 10.79 3.42 22.01
C LEU A 63 10.30 2.71 20.75
N LEU A 64 9.11 2.12 20.77
CA LEU A 64 8.51 1.49 19.59
C LEU A 64 8.30 2.49 18.45
N ALA A 65 7.79 3.69 18.74
CA ALA A 65 7.59 4.73 17.74
C ALA A 65 8.92 5.23 17.16
N GLU A 66 9.95 5.43 17.98
CA GLU A 66 11.29 5.82 17.55
C GLU A 66 11.96 4.72 16.71
N MET A 67 11.80 3.45 17.08
CA MET A 67 12.30 2.32 16.28
C MET A 67 11.60 2.22 14.92
N LEU A 68 10.27 2.41 14.89
CA LEU A 68 9.51 2.42 13.64
C LEU A 68 9.94 3.58 12.74
N TYR A 69 10.04 4.79 13.29
CA TYR A 69 10.52 5.95 12.56
C TYR A 69 11.94 5.76 12.04
N GLY A 70 12.87 5.33 12.91
CA GLY A 70 14.27 5.08 12.56
C GLY A 70 14.43 3.97 11.52
N PHE A 71 13.59 2.94 11.57
CA PHE A 71 13.54 1.91 10.54
C PHE A 71 13.17 2.50 9.17
N VAL A 72 12.08 3.27 9.09
CA VAL A 72 11.64 3.86 7.81
C VAL A 72 12.63 4.92 7.31
N ALA A 73 13.17 5.75 8.20
CA ALA A 73 14.19 6.75 7.86
C ALA A 73 15.42 6.09 7.25
N ARG A 74 15.99 5.08 7.94
CA ARG A 74 17.16 4.34 7.44
C ARG A 74 16.87 3.62 6.13
N GLN A 75 15.70 2.99 5.97
CA GLN A 75 15.34 2.37 4.70
C GLN A 75 15.23 3.39 3.57
N THR A 76 14.72 4.59 3.85
CA THR A 76 14.60 5.66 2.85
C THR A 76 15.98 6.17 2.43
N GLU A 77 16.88 6.42 3.37
CA GLU A 77 18.25 6.89 3.11
C GLU A 77 19.08 5.88 2.32
N LEU A 78 18.94 4.58 2.62
CA LEU A 78 19.65 3.52 1.90
C LEU A 78 19.18 3.36 0.45
N ASN A 79 17.90 3.62 0.18
CA ASN A 79 17.33 3.47 -1.16
C ASN A 79 17.40 4.75 -1.99
N ILE A 80 17.43 5.93 -1.35
CA ILE A 80 17.46 7.24 -2.02
C ILE A 80 18.79 7.93 -1.73
N HIS A 81 19.71 7.82 -2.69
CA HIS A 81 21.04 8.42 -2.58
C HIS A 81 20.96 9.96 -2.65
N GLY A 82 21.62 10.62 -1.70
CA GLY A 82 21.87 12.06 -1.69
C GLY A 82 20.74 12.96 -1.15
N GLU A 83 19.48 12.52 -1.17
CA GLU A 83 18.35 13.33 -0.69
C GLU A 83 17.23 12.53 0.02
N GLY A 84 17.57 11.41 0.67
CA GLY A 84 16.58 10.58 1.36
C GLY A 84 15.76 11.31 2.42
N GLU A 85 16.35 12.26 3.15
CA GLU A 85 15.72 12.99 4.26
C GLU A 85 14.40 13.67 3.88
N LYS A 86 14.33 14.27 2.68
CA LYS A 86 13.13 14.98 2.21
C LYS A 86 11.95 14.03 1.99
N TYR A 87 12.20 12.76 1.68
CA TYR A 87 11.16 11.78 1.38
C TYR A 87 10.76 10.93 2.59
N ILE A 88 11.45 11.06 3.72
CA ILE A 88 11.14 10.33 4.96
C ILE A 88 9.68 10.52 5.38
N PRO A 89 9.11 11.75 5.44
CA PRO A 89 7.73 11.93 5.89
C PRO A 89 6.70 11.23 4.99
N LEU A 90 6.94 11.24 3.68
CA LEU A 90 6.07 10.57 2.70
C LEU A 90 6.14 9.04 2.88
N MET A 91 7.36 8.49 2.96
CA MET A 91 7.56 7.05 3.15
C MET A 91 7.00 6.57 4.47
N PHE A 92 7.17 7.34 5.55
CA PHE A 92 6.62 7.04 6.87
C PHE A 92 5.09 7.02 6.87
N THR A 93 4.47 7.97 6.17
CA THR A 93 3.01 8.04 6.07
C THR A 93 2.44 6.85 5.30
N ILE A 94 3.00 6.54 4.12
CA ILE A 94 2.56 5.40 3.31
C ILE A 94 2.79 4.08 4.06
N PHE A 95 3.96 3.93 4.71
CA PHE A 95 4.29 2.76 5.49
C PHE A 95 3.30 2.54 6.63
N THR A 96 3.08 3.55 7.47
CA THR A 96 2.21 3.40 8.64
C THR A 96 0.74 3.25 8.24
N PHE A 97 0.32 3.89 7.14
CA PHE A 97 -1.02 3.68 6.57
C PHE A 97 -1.24 2.23 6.12
N ILE A 98 -0.34 1.69 5.29
CA ILE A 98 -0.44 0.29 4.82
C ILE A 98 -0.37 -0.67 6.01
N LEU A 99 0.52 -0.41 6.97
CA LEU A 99 0.64 -1.20 8.18
C LEU A 99 -0.66 -1.21 8.99
N GLY A 100 -1.27 -0.04 9.23
CA GLY A 100 -2.54 0.07 9.95
C GLY A 100 -3.68 -0.68 9.27
N CYS A 101 -3.83 -0.50 7.96
CA CYS A 101 -4.84 -1.23 7.17
C CYS A 101 -4.64 -2.75 7.23
N ASN A 102 -3.41 -3.22 7.12
CA ASN A 102 -3.10 -4.65 7.15
C ASN A 102 -3.24 -5.25 8.56
N LEU A 103 -2.93 -4.48 9.62
CA LEU A 103 -3.10 -4.92 11.01
C LEU A 103 -4.58 -5.06 11.38
N ILE A 104 -5.43 -4.12 10.95
CA ILE A 104 -6.88 -4.25 11.10
C ILE A 104 -7.36 -5.52 10.36
N GLY A 105 -6.73 -5.82 9.24
CA GLY A 105 -7.01 -7.04 8.49
C GLY A 105 -6.64 -8.36 9.15
N LEU A 106 -5.82 -8.33 10.19
CA LEU A 106 -5.53 -9.53 10.95
C LEU A 106 -6.69 -9.91 11.88
N ILE A 107 -7.57 -8.95 12.21
CA ILE A 107 -8.67 -9.17 13.15
C ILE A 107 -9.74 -10.03 12.47
N PRO A 108 -10.09 -11.20 13.03
CA PRO A 108 -11.12 -12.06 12.46
C PRO A 108 -12.47 -11.33 12.44
N GLY A 109 -13.10 -11.26 11.27
CA GLY A 109 -14.36 -10.54 11.05
C GLY A 109 -14.22 -9.07 10.65
N ALA A 110 -13.00 -8.52 10.61
CA ALA A 110 -12.78 -7.18 10.06
C ALA A 110 -12.73 -7.18 8.52
N PHE A 111 -13.26 -6.12 7.92
CA PHE A 111 -13.12 -5.89 6.48
C PHE A 111 -11.75 -5.25 6.20
N THR A 112 -11.02 -5.77 5.22
CA THR A 112 -9.73 -5.22 4.80
C THR A 112 -9.83 -4.33 3.59
N PRO A 113 -9.60 -3.01 3.70
CA PRO A 113 -9.60 -2.14 2.53
C PRO A 113 -8.51 -2.50 1.51
N THR A 114 -7.40 -3.09 1.96
CA THR A 114 -6.27 -3.51 1.12
C THR A 114 -6.54 -4.78 0.31
N SER A 115 -7.63 -5.50 0.59
CA SER A 115 -8.13 -6.58 -0.26
C SER A 115 -8.87 -6.09 -1.50
N GLN A 116 -9.02 -4.77 -1.68
CA GLN A 116 -9.60 -4.19 -2.88
C GLN A 116 -8.54 -3.64 -3.81
N LEU A 117 -8.58 -4.09 -5.05
CA LEU A 117 -7.68 -3.61 -6.10
C LEU A 117 -7.87 -2.10 -6.36
N ALA A 118 -9.06 -1.55 -6.15
CA ALA A 118 -9.31 -0.11 -6.30
C ALA A 118 -8.47 0.72 -5.30
N VAL A 119 -8.40 0.28 -4.04
CA VAL A 119 -7.66 0.98 -2.98
C VAL A 119 -6.15 0.86 -3.21
N THR A 120 -5.65 -0.36 -3.41
CA THR A 120 -4.21 -0.60 -3.62
C THR A 120 -3.72 -0.04 -4.95
N GLY A 121 -4.56 -0.10 -5.99
CA GLY A 121 -4.32 0.50 -7.30
C GLY A 121 -4.23 2.01 -7.25
N THR A 122 -5.15 2.68 -6.53
CA THR A 122 -5.10 4.14 -6.37
C THR A 122 -3.81 4.58 -5.67
N LEU A 123 -3.40 3.87 -4.61
CA LEU A 123 -2.15 4.16 -3.91
C LEU A 123 -0.93 3.93 -4.80
N ALA A 124 -0.88 2.82 -5.53
CA ALA A 124 0.23 2.48 -6.42
C ALA A 124 0.36 3.44 -7.60
N VAL A 125 -0.76 3.83 -8.22
CA VAL A 125 -0.78 4.83 -9.29
C VAL A 125 -0.38 6.20 -8.73
N GLY A 126 -0.88 6.59 -7.55
CA GLY A 126 -0.52 7.85 -6.91
C GLY A 126 0.99 8.00 -6.66
N ILE A 127 1.62 6.99 -6.05
CA ILE A 127 3.07 7.02 -5.82
C ILE A 127 3.87 6.94 -7.13
N PHE A 128 3.38 6.19 -8.11
CA PHE A 128 4.00 6.10 -9.43
C PHE A 128 3.97 7.44 -10.17
N LEU A 129 2.83 8.15 -10.15
CA LEU A 129 2.70 9.48 -10.74
C LEU A 129 3.58 10.49 -10.01
N TYR A 130 3.62 10.46 -8.68
CA TYR A 130 4.51 11.31 -7.89
C TYR A 130 5.99 11.08 -8.25
N ALA A 131 6.43 9.81 -8.28
CA ALA A 131 7.81 9.46 -8.62
C ALA A 131 8.16 9.80 -10.08
N THR A 132 7.22 9.62 -11.01
CA THR A 132 7.40 9.96 -12.43
C THR A 132 7.45 11.47 -12.63
N GLY A 133 6.58 12.23 -11.97
CA GLY A 133 6.57 13.68 -12.00
C GLY A 133 7.87 14.27 -11.43
N LEU A 134 8.35 13.74 -10.30
CA LEU A 134 9.64 14.13 -9.73
C LEU A 134 10.81 13.83 -10.69
N ARG A 135 10.80 12.66 -11.32
CA ARG A 135 11.82 12.27 -12.29
C ARG A 135 11.83 13.20 -13.50
N PHE A 136 10.64 13.53 -14.02
CA PHE A 136 10.48 14.46 -15.14
C PHE A 136 10.94 15.88 -14.77
N TYR A 137 10.58 16.37 -13.58
CA TYR A 137 11.03 17.68 -13.10
C TYR A 137 12.56 17.78 -12.98
N ARG A 138 13.24 16.72 -12.55
CA ARG A 138 14.70 16.75 -12.36
C ARG A 138 15.53 16.50 -13.61
N HIS A 139 15.07 15.65 -14.52
CA HIS A 139 15.86 15.23 -15.68
C HIS A 139 15.32 15.80 -17.01
N GLY A 140 14.11 16.36 -17.04
CA GLY A 140 13.49 16.92 -18.24
C GLY A 140 13.54 15.96 -19.44
N TRP A 141 14.12 16.43 -20.55
CA TRP A 141 14.31 15.67 -21.79
C TRP A 141 15.32 14.51 -21.64
N GLY A 142 16.11 14.48 -20.57
CA GLY A 142 16.95 13.35 -20.17
C GLY A 142 16.16 12.12 -19.71
N PHE A 143 14.83 12.22 -19.52
CA PHE A 143 13.95 11.09 -19.23
C PHE A 143 14.02 10.01 -20.32
N PHE A 144 14.19 10.38 -21.59
CA PHE A 144 14.32 9.41 -22.69
C PHE A 144 15.64 8.62 -22.66
N HIS A 145 16.69 9.17 -22.04
CA HIS A 145 17.93 8.42 -21.81
C HIS A 145 17.76 7.30 -20.78
N ALA A 146 16.73 7.35 -19.92
CA ALA A 146 16.43 6.26 -18.99
C ALA A 146 15.91 5.00 -19.72
N PHE A 147 15.30 5.15 -20.90
CA PHE A 147 14.83 4.04 -21.73
C PHE A 147 15.91 3.49 -22.68
N ALA A 148 17.01 4.23 -22.86
CA ALA A 148 18.13 3.86 -23.72
C ALA A 148 19.46 4.03 -22.95
N PRO A 149 19.84 3.06 -22.11
CA PRO A 149 21.08 3.13 -21.35
C PRO A 149 22.31 3.26 -22.26
N ARG A 150 23.22 4.16 -21.88
CA ARG A 150 24.48 4.40 -22.58
C ARG A 150 25.40 3.19 -22.39
N GLY A 151 25.55 2.37 -23.42
CA GLY A 151 26.42 1.19 -23.41
C GLY A 151 25.88 -0.02 -24.17
N VAL A 152 24.61 0.00 -24.59
CA VAL A 152 24.01 -1.08 -25.37
C VAL A 152 24.34 -0.90 -26.85
N PRO A 153 24.77 -1.96 -27.57
CA PRO A 153 24.98 -1.90 -29.01
C PRO A 153 23.75 -1.35 -29.73
N ARG A 154 23.94 -0.44 -30.69
CA ARG A 154 22.83 0.24 -31.43
C ARG A 154 21.82 -0.71 -32.07
N ILE A 155 22.21 -1.96 -32.32
CA ILE A 155 21.36 -3.02 -32.89
C ILE A 155 20.35 -3.57 -31.87
N MET A 156 20.67 -3.59 -30.57
CA MET A 156 19.77 -4.09 -29.51
C MET A 156 18.86 -2.99 -28.94
N LEU A 157 19.21 -1.73 -29.15
CA LEU A 157 18.46 -0.56 -28.69
C LEU A 157 16.98 -0.54 -29.13
N PRO A 158 16.63 -0.88 -30.39
CA PRO A 158 15.24 -0.91 -30.87
C PRO A 158 14.36 -1.94 -30.15
N LEU A 159 14.92 -3.04 -29.67
CA LEU A 159 14.19 -4.08 -28.93
C LEU A 159 14.10 -3.75 -27.43
N MET A 160 15.13 -3.12 -26.87
CA MET A 160 15.18 -2.78 -25.45
C MET A 160 14.18 -1.69 -25.05
N VAL A 161 14.02 -0.66 -25.88
CA VAL A 161 13.16 0.49 -25.57
C VAL A 161 11.69 0.09 -25.31
N PRO A 162 11.04 -0.74 -26.15
CA PRO A 162 9.69 -1.24 -25.87
C PRO A 162 9.58 -2.05 -24.58
N ILE A 163 10.59 -2.89 -24.29
CA ILE A 163 10.59 -3.74 -23.09
C ILE A 163 10.73 -2.88 -21.83
N GLU A 164 11.62 -1.88 -21.82
CA GLU A 164 11.77 -0.97 -20.68
C GLU A 164 10.52 -0.12 -20.47
N LEU A 165 9.85 0.32 -21.55
CA LEU A 165 8.57 1.04 -21.45
C LEU A 165 7.48 0.16 -20.83
N LEU A 166 7.37 -1.09 -21.26
CA LEU A 166 6.43 -2.06 -20.68
C LEU A 166 6.76 -2.30 -19.19
N SER A 167 8.04 -2.50 -18.88
CA SER A 167 8.52 -2.73 -17.51
C SER A 167 8.26 -1.52 -16.61
N PHE A 168 8.41 -0.30 -17.14
CA PHE A 168 8.08 0.95 -16.44
C PHE A 168 6.58 1.05 -16.11
N LEU A 169 5.70 0.76 -17.06
CA LEU A 169 4.24 0.77 -16.86
C LEU A 169 3.76 -0.40 -15.99
N ALA A 170 4.49 -1.51 -15.93
CA ALA A 170 4.17 -2.65 -15.08
C ALA A 170 4.50 -2.41 -13.59
N ARG A 171 5.33 -1.42 -13.24
CA ARG A 171 5.69 -1.10 -11.84
C ARG A 171 4.49 -0.80 -10.93
N PRO A 172 3.55 0.12 -11.28
CA PRO A 172 2.38 0.38 -10.45
C PRO A 172 1.46 -0.85 -10.34
N VAL A 173 1.29 -1.60 -11.42
CA VAL A 173 0.46 -2.83 -11.43
C VAL A 173 1.05 -3.87 -10.48
N THR A 174 2.35 -4.11 -10.56
CA THR A 174 3.02 -5.10 -9.71
C THR A 174 3.07 -4.69 -8.23
N LEU A 175 3.17 -3.39 -7.93
CA LEU A 175 3.09 -2.88 -6.56
C LEU A 175 1.68 -3.06 -5.96
N ALA A 176 0.63 -2.70 -6.71
CA ALA A 176 -0.76 -2.87 -6.28
C ALA A 176 -1.13 -4.35 -6.10
N LEU A 177 -0.82 -5.17 -7.10
CA LEU A 177 -1.12 -6.59 -7.11
C LEU A 177 -0.41 -7.32 -5.96
N ARG A 178 0.83 -6.92 -5.62
CA ARG A 178 1.56 -7.51 -4.50
C ARG A 178 0.83 -7.31 -3.18
N LEU A 179 0.38 -6.09 -2.89
CA LEU A 179 -0.33 -5.81 -1.65
C LEU A 179 -1.70 -6.49 -1.62
N PHE A 180 -2.45 -6.39 -2.72
CA PHE A 180 -3.77 -7.00 -2.88
C PHE A 180 -3.70 -8.53 -2.76
N ALA A 181 -2.84 -9.18 -3.55
CA ALA A 181 -2.76 -10.64 -3.58
C ALA A 181 -2.33 -11.20 -2.22
N ASN A 182 -1.37 -10.56 -1.54
CA ASN A 182 -0.95 -11.01 -0.21
C ASN A 182 -2.08 -10.93 0.82
N MET A 183 -2.89 -9.87 0.79
CA MET A 183 -4.02 -9.73 1.73
C MET A 183 -5.16 -10.69 1.38
N THR A 184 -5.56 -10.77 0.11
CA THR A 184 -6.63 -11.67 -0.34
C THR A 184 -6.25 -13.13 -0.15
N ALA A 185 -5.07 -13.56 -0.57
CA ALA A 185 -4.61 -14.94 -0.43
C ALA A 185 -4.44 -15.33 1.05
N GLY A 186 -3.92 -14.43 1.89
CA GLY A 186 -3.78 -14.66 3.33
C GLY A 186 -5.12 -14.92 4.01
N HIS A 187 -6.14 -14.11 3.71
CA HIS A 187 -7.49 -14.30 4.25
C HIS A 187 -8.11 -15.61 3.75
N MET A 188 -8.03 -15.88 2.44
CA MET A 188 -8.55 -17.11 1.86
C MET A 188 -7.88 -18.35 2.44
N ALA A 189 -6.57 -18.30 2.68
CA ALA A 189 -5.83 -19.40 3.31
C ALA A 189 -6.33 -19.67 4.74
N ILE A 190 -6.53 -18.63 5.55
CA ILE A 190 -7.06 -18.77 6.91
C ILE A 190 -8.46 -19.37 6.90
N PHE A 191 -9.34 -18.93 6.00
CA PHE A 191 -10.69 -19.49 5.86
C PHE A 191 -10.66 -20.98 5.47
N VAL A 192 -9.85 -21.35 4.49
CA VAL A 192 -9.75 -22.75 4.03
C VAL A 192 -9.17 -23.65 5.12
N LEU A 193 -8.11 -23.20 5.81
CA LEU A 193 -7.52 -23.95 6.93
C LEU A 193 -8.49 -24.08 8.11
N GLY A 194 -9.22 -23.01 8.44
CA GLY A 194 -10.26 -23.05 9.48
C GLY A 194 -11.37 -24.02 9.13
N ALA A 195 -11.87 -23.99 7.89
CA ALA A 195 -12.89 -24.92 7.42
C ALA A 195 -12.41 -26.38 7.44
N LEU A 196 -11.15 -26.63 7.02
CA LEU A 196 -10.56 -27.98 7.08
C LEU A 196 -10.39 -28.48 8.52
N GLY A 197 -9.94 -27.62 9.43
CA GLY A 197 -9.79 -27.96 10.84
C GLY A 197 -11.11 -28.28 11.53
N MET A 198 -12.21 -27.61 11.16
CA MET A 198 -13.55 -27.90 11.68
C MET A 198 -14.20 -29.13 11.02
N ALA A 199 -13.72 -29.54 9.84
CA ALA A 199 -14.18 -30.73 9.13
C ALA A 199 -13.37 -31.99 9.49
N ALA A 200 -12.26 -31.86 10.22
CA ALA A 200 -11.52 -32.97 10.78
C ALA A 200 -12.30 -33.54 12.00
N PRO A 201 -12.51 -34.88 12.09
CA PRO A 201 -13.22 -35.52 13.18
C PRO A 201 -12.46 -35.44 14.52
#